data_AF-A0A2U1SXS7-F1
#
_entry.id   AF-A0A2U1SXS7-F1
#
_cell.length_a   1.000
_cell.length_b   1.000
_cell.length_c   1.000
_cell.angle_alpha   90.00
_cell.angle_beta   90.00
_cell.angle_gamma   90.00
#
_symmetry.space_group_name_H-M   'P 1'
#
loop_
_entity.id
_entity.type
_entity.pdbx_description
1 polymer ?
#
loop_
_entity_poly.entity_id
_entity_poly.type
_entity_poly.pdbx_seq_one_letter_code
_entity_poly.pdbx_strand_id
1 'polypeptide(L)'
;MVSQHPNAQRPDVELIRYVQPNESASAQADCLIAAGFVNTTVTPDGGVVTDFGSAAQAEPFAIAGYTCRVQYPLDPKYTAPLTNAEVMFIYDYFVEELTPCLESEGFSVTAAQSRGKFAETYESGTAWHPYEGVIESTTTNEQWWSINARCPQMPTDFRD
;
A
#
# COMPACT_ATOMS: atom_id res chain seq x y z
N MET A 1 -5.08 9.71 -10.98
CA MET A 1 -6.30 9.14 -10.34
C MET A 1 -7.54 9.63 -11.08
N VAL A 2 -8.61 8.84 -11.21
CA VAL A 2 -9.84 9.31 -11.90
C VAL A 2 -10.52 10.49 -11.20
N SER A 3 -10.30 10.67 -9.89
CA SER A 3 -10.76 11.84 -9.14
C SER A 3 -10.12 13.15 -9.59
N GLN A 4 -8.95 13.10 -10.23
CA GLN A 4 -8.28 14.26 -10.83
C GLN A 4 -8.87 14.63 -12.20
N HIS A 5 -9.76 13.79 -12.75
CA HIS A 5 -10.45 13.99 -14.03
C HIS A 5 -11.97 13.95 -13.80
N PRO A 6 -12.58 15.00 -13.21
CA PRO A 6 -13.99 14.98 -12.81
C PRO A 6 -14.98 14.83 -13.98
N ASN A 7 -14.55 15.20 -15.20
CA ASN A 7 -15.34 15.10 -16.42
C ASN A 7 -15.13 13.78 -17.18
N ALA A 8 -14.20 12.93 -16.73
CA ALA A 8 -13.95 11.64 -17.37
C ALA A 8 -15.18 10.75 -17.24
N GLN A 9 -15.62 10.17 -18.35
CA GLN A 9 -16.69 9.17 -18.32
C GLN A 9 -16.16 7.90 -17.66
N ARG A 10 -16.81 7.49 -16.57
CA ARG A 10 -16.50 6.24 -15.89
C ARG A 10 -17.37 5.14 -16.50
N PRO A 11 -16.77 4.06 -17.00
CA PRO A 11 -17.55 2.92 -17.48
C PRO A 11 -18.32 2.29 -16.32
N ASP A 12 -19.43 1.63 -16.65
CA ASP A 12 -20.01 0.64 -15.76
C ASP A 12 -19.10 -0.61 -15.79
N VAL A 13 -18.70 -1.08 -14.62
CA VAL A 13 -17.65 -2.10 -14.48
C VAL A 13 -18.14 -3.18 -13.55
N GLU A 14 -18.21 -4.40 -14.06
CA GLU A 14 -18.54 -5.57 -13.27
C GLU A 14 -17.36 -6.01 -12.40
N LEU A 15 -17.66 -6.41 -11.16
CA LEU A 15 -16.72 -7.11 -10.29
C LEU A 15 -16.40 -8.48 -10.89
N ILE A 16 -15.12 -8.79 -11.09
CA ILE A 16 -14.69 -10.13 -11.54
C ILE A 16 -14.44 -11.02 -10.32
N ARG A 17 -13.63 -10.57 -9.37
CA ARG A 17 -13.36 -11.29 -8.11
C ARG A 17 -12.69 -10.38 -7.08
N TYR A 18 -12.79 -10.76 -5.82
CA TYR A 18 -11.94 -10.22 -4.77
C TYR A 18 -10.52 -10.79 -4.85
N VAL A 19 -9.55 -9.99 -4.42
CA VAL A 19 -8.13 -10.36 -4.38
C VAL A 19 -7.56 -10.24 -2.97
N GLN A 20 -6.56 -11.07 -2.65
CA GLN A 20 -5.78 -10.99 -1.42
C GLN A 20 -4.65 -9.93 -1.54
N PRO A 21 -4.12 -9.40 -0.42
CA PRO A 21 -3.04 -8.42 -0.44
C PRO A 21 -1.82 -8.83 -1.29
N ASN A 22 -1.41 -10.09 -1.18
CA ASN A 22 -0.24 -10.63 -1.88
C ASN A 22 -0.40 -10.76 -3.40
N GLU A 23 -1.63 -10.86 -3.92
CA GLU A 23 -1.91 -10.95 -5.36
C GLU A 23 -2.45 -9.65 -5.96
N SER A 24 -2.81 -8.67 -5.12
CA SER A 24 -3.41 -7.41 -5.53
C SER A 24 -2.58 -6.68 -6.59
N ALA A 25 -1.27 -6.54 -6.35
CA ALA A 25 -0.36 -5.87 -7.27
C ALA A 25 -0.33 -6.53 -8.65
N SER A 26 -0.21 -7.86 -8.69
CA SER A 26 -0.20 -8.64 -9.93
C SER A 26 -1.53 -8.55 -10.68
N ALA A 27 -2.67 -8.68 -9.99
CA ALA A 27 -3.99 -8.56 -10.61
C ALA A 27 -4.21 -7.16 -11.22
N GLN A 28 -3.77 -6.10 -10.54
CA GLN A 28 -3.83 -4.74 -11.07
C GLN A 28 -2.91 -4.56 -12.28
N ALA A 29 -1.68 -5.07 -12.22
CA ALA A 29 -0.72 -4.98 -13.31
C ALA A 29 -1.22 -5.72 -14.57
N ASP A 30 -1.69 -6.96 -14.41
CA ASP A 30 -2.22 -7.77 -15.52
C ASP A 30 -3.41 -7.10 -16.20
N CYS A 31 -4.31 -6.51 -15.42
CA CYS A 31 -5.44 -5.75 -15.94
C CYS A 31 -5.01 -4.50 -16.72
N LEU A 32 -4.04 -3.73 -16.21
CA LEU A 32 -3.53 -2.54 -16.89
C LEU A 32 -2.80 -2.91 -18.19
N ILE A 33 -2.03 -4.00 -18.19
CA ILE A 33 -1.38 -4.53 -19.39
C ILE A 33 -2.43 -4.94 -20.43
N ALA A 34 -3.50 -5.64 -20.02
CA ALA A 34 -4.61 -6.00 -20.90
C ALA A 34 -5.36 -4.77 -21.46
N ALA A 35 -5.38 -3.66 -20.72
CA ALA A 35 -5.92 -2.38 -21.16
C ALA A 35 -4.98 -1.57 -22.08
N GLY A 36 -3.79 -2.10 -22.40
CA GLY A 36 -2.82 -1.49 -23.33
C GLY A 36 -1.66 -0.76 -22.67
N PHE A 37 -1.60 -0.70 -21.34
CA PHE A 37 -0.48 -0.10 -20.60
C PHE A 37 0.62 -1.14 -20.36
N VAL A 38 1.23 -1.62 -21.45
CA VAL A 38 2.18 -2.75 -21.44
C VAL A 38 3.48 -2.49 -20.65
N ASN A 39 3.84 -1.23 -20.43
CA ASN A 39 4.98 -0.83 -19.59
C ASN A 39 4.57 -0.72 -18.11
N THR A 40 3.78 -1.67 -17.63
CA THR A 40 3.37 -1.79 -16.23
C THR A 40 4.16 -2.90 -15.56
N THR A 41 4.70 -2.64 -14.38
CA THR A 41 5.48 -3.60 -13.59
C THR A 41 5.06 -3.59 -12.13
N VAL A 42 5.13 -4.77 -11.50
CA VAL A 42 5.04 -4.91 -10.05
C VAL A 42 6.39 -4.61 -9.44
N THR A 43 6.43 -3.72 -8.46
CA THR A 43 7.66 -3.40 -7.73
C THR A 43 7.88 -4.40 -6.59
N PRO A 44 9.13 -4.61 -6.15
CA PRO A 44 9.44 -5.58 -5.08
C PRO A 44 8.70 -5.33 -3.76
N ASP A 45 8.28 -4.09 -3.48
CA ASP A 45 7.47 -3.72 -2.30
C ASP A 45 5.96 -3.92 -2.51
N GLY A 46 5.54 -4.61 -3.57
CA GLY A 46 4.13 -4.88 -3.85
C GLY A 46 3.37 -3.69 -4.45
N GLY A 47 4.09 -2.66 -4.91
CA GLY A 47 3.52 -1.56 -5.68
C GLY A 47 3.32 -1.92 -7.16
N VAL A 48 2.66 -1.01 -7.89
CA VAL A 48 2.51 -1.08 -9.34
C VAL A 48 2.96 0.24 -9.95
N VAL A 49 3.90 0.16 -10.89
CA VAL A 49 4.42 1.32 -11.63
C VAL A 49 4.09 1.16 -13.10
N THR A 50 3.61 2.23 -13.72
CA THR A 50 3.27 2.26 -15.15
C THR A 50 3.90 3.47 -15.80
N ASP A 51 4.68 3.25 -16.86
CA ASP A 51 5.06 4.30 -17.80
C ASP A 51 4.03 4.37 -18.94
N PHE A 52 3.12 5.35 -18.85
CA PHE A 52 2.12 5.61 -19.87
C PHE A 52 2.58 6.63 -20.94
N GLY A 53 3.87 6.99 -20.94
CA GLY A 53 4.60 7.70 -21.99
C GLY A 53 4.31 9.19 -22.15
N SER A 54 3.04 9.60 -22.18
CA SER A 54 2.66 11.00 -22.44
C SER A 54 1.52 11.50 -21.56
N ALA A 55 1.47 12.80 -21.32
CA ALA A 55 0.39 13.44 -20.57
C ALA A 55 -1.01 13.20 -21.19
N ALA A 56 -1.09 13.01 -22.52
CA ALA A 56 -2.34 12.68 -23.20
C ALA A 56 -2.93 11.32 -22.76
N GLN A 57 -2.10 10.41 -22.24
CA GLN A 57 -2.54 9.12 -21.71
C GLN A 57 -2.94 9.17 -20.24
N ALA A 58 -2.80 10.31 -19.55
CA ALA A 58 -3.10 10.41 -18.12
C ALA A 58 -4.57 10.10 -17.79
N GLU A 59 -5.52 10.64 -18.57
CA GLU A 59 -6.95 10.35 -18.39
C GLU A 59 -7.31 8.90 -18.75
N PRO A 60 -6.93 8.36 -19.93
CA PRO A 60 -7.09 6.95 -20.24
C PRO A 60 -6.53 6.01 -19.18
N PHE A 61 -5.32 6.31 -18.67
CA PHE A 61 -4.69 5.55 -17.59
C PHE A 61 -5.49 5.62 -16.30
N ALA A 62 -6.00 6.80 -15.94
CA ALA A 62 -6.84 6.98 -14.77
C ALA A 62 -8.14 6.17 -14.85
N ILE A 63 -8.76 6.11 -16.03
CA ILE A 63 -9.96 5.29 -16.30
C ILE A 63 -9.63 3.80 -16.22
N ALA A 64 -8.55 3.34 -16.87
CA ALA A 64 -8.13 1.94 -16.82
C ALA A 64 -7.82 1.50 -15.37
N GLY A 65 -7.09 2.31 -14.61
CA GLY A 65 -6.83 2.04 -13.20
C GLY A 65 -8.11 2.03 -12.35
N TYR A 66 -9.12 2.84 -12.69
CA TYR A 66 -10.44 2.73 -12.04
C TYR A 66 -11.09 1.38 -12.35
N THR A 67 -11.15 1.00 -13.64
CA THR A 67 -11.71 -0.28 -14.07
C THR A 67 -11.03 -1.46 -13.37
N CYS A 68 -9.70 -1.48 -13.34
CA CYS A 68 -8.94 -2.56 -12.71
C CYS A 68 -9.18 -2.65 -11.19
N ARG A 69 -9.31 -1.52 -10.48
CA ARG A 69 -9.66 -1.52 -9.05
C ARG A 69 -11.08 -2.01 -8.78
N VAL A 70 -12.03 -1.81 -9.71
CA VAL A 70 -13.41 -2.30 -9.58
C VAL A 70 -13.54 -3.77 -9.97
N GLN A 71 -12.79 -4.23 -10.98
CA GLN A 71 -12.78 -5.63 -11.40
C GLN A 71 -12.09 -6.54 -10.36
N TYR A 72 -11.01 -6.05 -9.75
CA TYR A 72 -10.15 -6.78 -8.82
C TYR A 72 -9.91 -6.01 -7.50
N PRO A 73 -10.97 -5.66 -6.75
CA PRO A 73 -10.82 -5.01 -5.46
C PRO A 73 -10.25 -6.00 -4.44
N LEU A 74 -9.54 -5.46 -3.44
CA LEU A 74 -9.20 -6.23 -2.24
C LEU A 74 -10.47 -6.78 -1.61
N ASP A 75 -10.39 -7.98 -1.04
CA ASP A 75 -11.48 -8.52 -0.23
C ASP A 75 -11.87 -7.51 0.87
N PRO A 76 -13.17 -7.22 1.07
CA PRO A 76 -13.64 -6.27 2.08
C PRO A 76 -13.11 -6.56 3.48
N LYS A 77 -12.77 -7.81 3.83
CA LYS A 77 -12.14 -8.13 5.13
C LYS A 77 -10.82 -7.37 5.36
N TYR A 78 -10.08 -7.05 4.31
CA TYR A 78 -8.83 -6.29 4.40
C TYR A 78 -9.04 -4.77 4.40
N THR A 79 -10.20 -4.28 3.95
CA THR A 79 -10.50 -2.85 3.85
C THR A 79 -11.53 -2.37 4.88
N ALA A 80 -12.16 -3.29 5.60
CA ALA A 80 -13.04 -2.99 6.72
C ALA A 80 -12.26 -2.24 7.83
N PRO A 81 -12.91 -1.31 8.55
CA PRO A 81 -12.31 -0.66 9.71
C PRO A 81 -11.68 -1.67 10.65
N LEU A 82 -10.53 -1.30 11.22
CA LEU A 82 -9.86 -2.15 12.19
C LEU A 82 -10.63 -2.16 13.50
N THR A 83 -10.74 -3.32 14.11
CA THR A 83 -11.16 -3.42 15.51
C THR A 83 -10.04 -2.92 16.42
N ASN A 84 -10.38 -2.50 17.64
CA ASN A 84 -9.36 -2.12 18.63
C ASN A 84 -8.32 -3.23 18.88
N ALA A 85 -8.73 -4.51 18.80
CA ALA A 85 -7.81 -5.62 18.97
C ALA A 85 -6.78 -5.70 17.82
N GLU A 86 -7.22 -5.47 16.59
CA GLU A 86 -6.34 -5.44 15.41
C GLU A 86 -5.41 -4.23 15.42
N VAL A 87 -5.89 -3.06 15.84
CA VAL A 87 -5.02 -1.87 16.04
C VAL A 87 -3.95 -2.17 17.10
N MET A 88 -4.30 -2.87 18.17
CA MET A 88 -3.36 -3.28 19.21
C MET A 88 -2.39 -4.35 18.75
N PHE A 89 -2.81 -5.28 17.91
CA PHE A 89 -1.91 -6.25 17.28
C PHE A 89 -0.86 -5.56 16.41
N ILE A 90 -1.26 -4.56 15.63
CA ILE A 90 -0.31 -3.75 14.83
C ILE A 90 0.65 -2.98 15.73
N TYR A 91 0.16 -2.40 16.81
CA TYR A 91 1.03 -1.71 17.78
C TYR A 91 2.07 -2.66 18.39
N ASP A 92 1.65 -3.88 18.76
CA ASP A 92 2.53 -4.90 19.32
C ASP A 92 3.62 -5.29 18.31
N TYR A 93 3.23 -5.55 17.06
CA TYR A 93 4.20 -5.78 15.98
C TYR A 93 5.18 -4.61 15.80
N PHE A 94 4.68 -3.37 15.82
CA PHE A 94 5.53 -2.19 15.65
C PHE A 94 6.60 -2.10 16.73
N VAL A 95 6.24 -2.33 17.98
CA VAL A 95 7.16 -2.20 19.13
C VAL A 95 8.06 -3.42 19.28
N GLU A 96 7.52 -4.63 19.13
CA GLU A 96 8.19 -5.87 19.49
C GLU A 96 9.00 -6.48 18.34
N GLU A 97 8.66 -6.17 17.09
CA GLU A 97 9.30 -6.75 15.91
C GLU A 97 9.88 -5.70 14.97
N LEU A 98 9.07 -4.71 14.56
CA LEU A 98 9.46 -3.77 13.53
C LEU A 98 10.55 -2.81 14.00
N THR A 99 10.39 -2.21 15.18
CA THR A 99 11.39 -1.32 15.77
C THR A 99 12.75 -2.03 15.94
N PRO A 100 12.85 -3.21 16.58
CA PRO A 100 14.11 -3.95 16.67
C PRO A 100 14.72 -4.30 15.31
N CYS A 101 13.90 -4.66 14.32
CA CYS A 101 14.38 -4.93 12.96
C CYS A 101 15.05 -3.70 12.35
N LEU A 102 14.37 -2.54 12.38
CA LEU A 102 14.90 -1.29 11.84
C LEU A 102 16.16 -0.81 12.57
N GLU A 103 16.20 -0.93 13.89
CA GLU A 103 17.41 -0.59 14.67
C GLU A 103 18.58 -1.51 14.32
N SER A 104 18.33 -2.80 14.06
CA SER A 104 19.38 -3.75 13.62
C SER A 104 19.93 -3.43 12.23
N GLU A 105 19.10 -2.82 11.38
CA GLU A 105 19.45 -2.30 10.05
C GLU A 105 20.13 -0.92 10.12
N GLY A 106 20.29 -0.36 11.32
CA GLY A 106 21.01 0.90 11.56
C GLY A 106 20.13 2.15 11.48
N PHE A 107 18.80 2.02 11.40
CA PHE A 107 17.89 3.14 11.44
C PHE A 107 17.63 3.60 12.88
N SER A 108 17.50 4.91 13.06
CA SER A 108 17.04 5.48 14.33
C SER A 108 15.52 5.55 14.33
N VAL A 109 14.88 4.90 15.30
CA VAL A 109 13.43 4.89 15.46
C VAL A 109 13.03 5.79 16.62
N THR A 110 12.02 6.64 16.43
CA THR A 110 11.49 7.52 17.49
C THR A 110 10.77 6.70 18.56
N ALA A 111 10.73 7.22 19.78
CA ALA A 111 10.05 6.53 20.88
C ALA A 111 8.56 6.33 20.58
N ALA A 112 8.06 5.11 20.80
CA ALA A 112 6.68 4.77 20.59
C ALA A 112 5.73 5.65 21.42
N GLN A 113 4.60 6.02 20.84
CA GLN A 113 3.46 6.59 21.58
C GLN A 113 2.93 5.54 22.57
N SER A 114 2.25 5.98 23.63
CA SER A 114 1.54 5.03 24.48
C SER A 114 0.46 4.30 23.68
N ARG A 115 0.16 3.04 24.06
CA ARG A 115 -0.92 2.24 23.43
C ARG A 115 -2.22 3.01 23.25
N GLY A 116 -2.66 3.71 24.31
CA GLY A 116 -3.90 4.49 24.29
C GLY A 116 -3.83 5.63 23.28
N LYS A 117 -2.70 6.35 23.24
CA LYS A 117 -2.51 7.42 22.27
C LYS A 117 -2.48 6.90 20.84
N PHE A 118 -1.80 5.79 20.60
CA PHE A 118 -1.76 5.14 19.29
C PHE A 118 -3.16 4.75 18.82
N ALA A 119 -3.96 4.12 19.69
CA ALA A 119 -5.35 3.75 19.35
C ALA A 119 -6.22 4.97 18.99
N GLU A 120 -6.09 6.06 19.74
CA GLU A 120 -6.83 7.31 19.50
C GLU A 120 -6.48 7.97 18.16
N THR A 121 -5.22 7.86 17.72
CA THR A 121 -4.73 8.56 16.53
C THR A 121 -4.65 7.68 15.29
N TYR A 122 -4.80 6.36 15.41
CA TYR A 122 -4.67 5.41 14.31
C TYR A 122 -5.61 5.73 13.15
N GLU A 123 -6.91 5.87 13.42
CA GLU A 123 -7.91 6.15 12.36
C GLU A 123 -7.70 7.50 11.68
N SER A 124 -7.14 8.47 12.39
CA SER A 124 -6.85 9.80 11.84
C SER A 124 -5.59 9.83 10.95
N GLY A 125 -4.83 8.73 10.90
CA GLY A 125 -3.56 8.63 10.19
C GLY A 125 -2.43 9.43 10.84
N THR A 126 -2.54 9.78 12.13
CA THR A 126 -1.54 10.54 12.90
C THR A 126 -0.90 9.72 14.03
N ALA A 127 -1.16 8.42 14.05
CA ALA A 127 -0.44 7.49 14.91
C ALA A 127 1.04 7.44 14.52
N TRP A 128 1.87 7.27 15.54
CA TRP A 128 3.30 7.04 15.37
C TRP A 128 3.56 5.81 14.49
N HIS A 129 4.58 5.89 13.63
CA HIS A 129 4.99 4.77 12.80
C HIS A 129 6.52 4.58 12.82
N PRO A 130 7.05 3.36 13.03
CA PRO A 130 8.50 3.11 13.11
C PRO A 130 9.30 3.58 11.87
N TYR A 131 8.67 3.57 10.70
CA TYR A 131 9.29 4.01 9.44
C TYR A 131 9.48 5.53 9.28
N GLU A 132 8.99 6.37 10.19
CA GLU A 132 9.16 7.84 10.06
C GLU A 132 10.62 8.23 9.79
N GLY A 133 11.59 7.66 10.54
CA GLY A 133 13.03 7.91 10.33
C GLY A 133 13.63 7.20 9.10
N VAL A 134 13.00 6.12 8.62
CA VAL A 134 13.43 5.40 7.40
C VAL A 134 13.12 6.23 6.16
N ILE A 135 11.94 6.88 6.14
CA ILE A 135 11.51 7.75 5.04
C ILE A 135 12.49 8.92 4.85
N GLU A 136 13.02 9.47 5.94
CA GLU A 136 13.97 10.59 5.89
C GLU A 136 15.38 10.19 5.41
N SER A 137 15.77 8.93 5.62
CA SER A 137 17.13 8.43 5.39
C SER A 137 17.28 7.63 4.10
N THR A 138 16.19 7.15 3.52
CA THR A 138 16.18 6.38 2.28
C THR A 138 16.15 7.32 1.06
N THR A 139 17.13 7.19 0.15
CA THR A 139 17.29 8.12 -0.99
C THR A 139 17.06 7.48 -2.35
N THR A 140 16.98 6.15 -2.42
CA THR A 140 16.75 5.41 -3.66
C THR A 140 15.65 4.36 -3.49
N ASN A 141 14.98 4.03 -4.60
CA ASN A 141 13.97 2.96 -4.60
C ASN A 141 14.57 1.60 -4.22
N GLU A 142 15.82 1.34 -4.60
CA GLU A 142 16.50 0.08 -4.25
C GLU A 142 16.69 -0.06 -2.74
N GLN A 143 17.12 1.02 -2.07
CA GLN A 143 17.20 1.04 -0.61
C GLN A 143 15.82 0.82 0.02
N TRP A 144 14.79 1.51 -0.49
CA TRP A 144 13.41 1.38 -0.03
C TRP A 144 12.88 -0.06 -0.14
N TRP A 145 13.05 -0.69 -1.30
CA TRP A 145 12.65 -2.07 -1.51
C TRP A 145 13.41 -3.04 -0.61
N SER A 146 14.73 -2.83 -0.48
CA SER A 146 15.60 -3.67 0.32
C SER A 146 15.19 -3.67 1.81
N ILE A 147 14.88 -2.50 2.37
CA ILE A 147 14.46 -2.40 3.76
C ILE A 147 13.04 -2.95 3.98
N ASN A 148 12.11 -2.70 3.07
CA ASN A 148 10.74 -3.26 3.15
C ASN A 148 10.71 -4.78 3.03
N ALA A 149 11.65 -5.38 2.30
CA ALA A 149 11.77 -6.83 2.21
C ALA A 149 12.34 -7.47 3.50
N ARG A 150 13.19 -6.74 4.25
CA ARG A 150 13.80 -7.23 5.50
C ARG A 150 12.94 -6.93 6.73
N CYS A 151 12.35 -5.75 6.79
CA CYS A 151 11.51 -5.27 7.88
C CYS A 151 10.14 -4.85 7.32
N PRO A 152 9.19 -5.78 7.07
CA PRO A 152 7.90 -5.43 6.49
C PRO A 152 7.16 -4.34 7.29
N GLN A 153 6.56 -3.35 6.61
CA GLN A 153 5.83 -2.28 7.30
C GLN A 153 4.56 -2.75 8.04
N MET A 154 4.09 -3.96 7.75
CA MET A 154 2.93 -4.59 8.36
C MET A 154 3.24 -6.07 8.65
N PRO A 155 2.59 -6.68 9.66
CA PRO A 155 2.68 -8.12 9.88
C PRO A 155 2.25 -8.88 8.63
N THR A 156 3.01 -9.91 8.25
CA THR A 156 2.76 -10.68 7.02
C THR A 156 1.57 -11.63 7.12
N ASP A 157 1.05 -11.86 8.32
CA ASP A 157 -0.12 -12.69 8.63
C ASP A 157 -1.34 -11.86 9.07
N PHE A 158 -1.30 -10.54 8.89
CA PHE A 158 -2.39 -9.67 9.32
C PHE A 158 -3.67 -9.94 8.52
N ARG A 159 -4.69 -10.49 9.20
CA ARG A 159 -6.02 -10.87 8.66
C ARG A 159 -6.00 -12.01 7.63
N ASP A 160 -4.94 -12.80 7.59
CA ASP A 160 -4.80 -13.98 6.72
C ASP A 160 -5.30 -15.30 7.35
#